data_AF-A0A1B8UP77-F1
#
_entry.id   AF-A0A1B8UP77-F1
#
_cell.length_a   1.000
_cell.length_b   1.000
_cell.length_c   1.000
_cell.angle_alpha   90.00
_cell.angle_beta   90.00
_cell.angle_gamma   90.00
#
_symmetry.space_group_name_H-M   'P 1'
#
loop_
_entity.id
_entity.type
_entity.pdbx_description
1 polymer ?
#
loop_
_entity_poly.entity_id
_entity_poly.type
_entity_poly.pdbx_seq_one_letter_code
_entity_poly.pdbx_strand_id
1 'polypeptide(L)'
;MRTNKYWKYFDRAMKEYKKRVISDEEVKEIRDARLDEIKDFIQKNERNRLADRLGLLIGVHLEMNAKHRILNGESSAWILLEQQLFWLIQMIKSNPSRGSVSDRQIGGLIGLSLLWGYEDIAELADKYATNMFTKDRDFYEENKTHHVFMTCLYHKWKTGDMPELFTILPEDHVYQKLMRSWSDTSNFREHLYELCDFHIYSLSDTPYKLSEILSFDCIPYDYYCIRLIREKEGLATPNIEHPLLQTPLAEIPKDKPGYNIDEDEILQFVIQNEKVPDSQRMIR
;
A
#
# COMPACT_ATOMS: atom_id res chain seq x y z
N MET A 1 22.77 -7.25 -20.15
CA MET A 1 21.91 -6.78 -19.04
C MET A 1 20.76 -6.01 -19.65
N ARG A 2 19.50 -6.39 -19.39
CA ARG A 2 18.35 -5.51 -19.69
C ARG A 2 18.48 -4.30 -18.76
N THR A 3 18.57 -3.10 -19.31
CA THR A 3 18.61 -1.87 -18.52
C THR A 3 17.25 -1.20 -18.68
N ASN A 4 16.41 -1.24 -17.65
CA ASN A 4 15.15 -0.53 -17.68
C ASN A 4 15.40 0.97 -17.49
N LYS A 5 14.87 1.79 -18.39
CA LYS A 5 14.98 3.26 -18.34
C LYS A 5 14.44 3.89 -17.05
N TYR A 6 13.60 3.16 -16.31
CA TYR A 6 12.99 3.63 -15.06
C TYR A 6 13.83 3.36 -13.82
N TRP A 7 14.83 2.47 -13.86
CA TRP A 7 15.68 2.17 -12.69
C TRP A 7 16.39 3.41 -12.13
N LYS A 8 16.73 4.39 -12.98
CA LYS A 8 17.31 5.67 -12.52
C LYS A 8 16.38 6.48 -11.58
N TYR A 9 15.07 6.30 -11.69
CA TYR A 9 14.10 6.96 -10.81
C TYR A 9 13.98 6.18 -9.49
N PHE A 10 13.95 4.85 -9.57
CA PHE A 10 14.04 3.98 -8.39
C PHE A 10 15.31 4.25 -7.57
N ASP A 11 16.49 4.26 -8.20
CA ASP A 11 17.76 4.56 -7.53
C ASP A 11 17.76 5.93 -6.86
N ARG A 12 17.04 6.90 -7.43
CA ARG A 12 16.91 8.24 -6.87
C ARG A 12 16.01 8.21 -5.63
N ALA A 13 14.82 7.60 -5.72
CA ALA A 13 13.92 7.44 -4.59
C ALA A 13 14.61 6.72 -3.43
N MET A 14 15.31 5.61 -3.72
CA MET A 14 16.09 4.86 -2.72
C MET A 14 17.17 5.73 -2.05
N LYS A 15 17.89 6.55 -2.82
CA LYS A 15 18.89 7.49 -2.27
C LYS A 15 18.24 8.59 -1.42
N GLU A 16 17.08 9.09 -1.82
CA GLU A 16 16.33 10.12 -1.09
C GLU A 16 15.84 9.57 0.26
N TYR A 17 15.19 8.41 0.28
CA TYR A 17 14.77 7.76 1.52
C TYR A 17 15.96 7.45 2.43
N LYS A 18 17.07 6.93 1.87
CA LYS A 18 18.26 6.62 2.66
C LYS A 18 18.90 7.86 3.30
N LYS A 19 18.80 9.03 2.67
CA LYS A 19 19.40 10.29 3.15
C LYS A 19 18.48 11.10 4.07
N ARG A 20 17.17 10.96 3.95
CA ARG A 20 16.21 11.76 4.71
C ARG A 20 16.09 11.25 6.14
N VAL A 21 16.96 11.76 7.00
CA VAL A 21 16.87 11.58 8.45
C VAL A 21 15.65 12.35 8.96
N ILE A 22 14.81 11.69 9.74
CA ILE A 22 13.72 12.31 10.50
C ILE A 22 14.09 12.09 11.96
N SER A 23 14.42 13.16 12.68
CA SER A 23 14.86 13.04 14.08
C SER A 23 13.68 12.75 15.00
N ASP A 24 13.96 12.24 16.20
CA ASP A 24 12.93 12.01 17.21
C ASP A 24 12.22 13.32 17.62
N GLU A 25 12.94 14.45 17.61
CA GLU A 25 12.36 15.78 17.82
C GLU A 25 11.39 16.15 16.68
N GLU A 26 11.78 15.94 15.42
CA GLU A 26 10.88 16.17 14.28
C GLU A 26 9.63 15.30 14.41
N VAL A 27 9.79 14.00 14.69
CA VAL A 27 8.67 13.07 14.94
C VAL A 27 7.75 13.60 16.04
N LYS A 28 8.32 14.10 17.14
CA LYS A 28 7.56 14.64 18.26
C LYS A 28 6.81 15.91 17.87
N GLU A 29 7.46 16.88 17.22
CA GLU A 29 6.84 18.12 16.76
C GLU A 29 5.65 17.85 15.83
N ILE A 30 5.81 16.89 14.93
CA ILE A 30 4.72 16.45 14.05
C ILE A 30 3.59 15.86 14.88
N ARG A 31 3.87 14.94 15.81
CA ARG A 31 2.84 14.31 16.65
C ARG A 31 2.06 15.36 17.46
N ASP A 32 2.77 16.29 18.11
CA ASP A 32 2.18 17.35 18.92
C ASP A 32 1.29 18.27 18.07
N ALA A 33 1.76 18.72 16.91
CA ALA A 33 0.99 19.55 16.00
C ALA A 33 -0.31 18.87 15.52
N ARG A 34 -0.30 17.54 15.40
CA ARG A 34 -1.46 16.75 14.94
C ARG A 34 -2.48 16.54 16.05
N LEU A 35 -2.02 16.27 17.26
CA LEU A 35 -2.88 16.25 18.44
C LEU A 35 -3.59 17.60 18.62
N ASP A 36 -2.88 18.71 18.42
CA ASP A 36 -3.47 20.05 18.52
C ASP A 36 -4.49 20.33 17.41
N GLU A 37 -4.24 19.88 16.17
CA GLU A 37 -5.28 19.94 15.12
C GLU A 37 -6.51 19.10 15.46
N ILE A 38 -6.34 17.88 16.00
CA ILE A 38 -7.47 17.03 16.39
C ILE A 38 -8.28 17.71 17.50
N LYS A 39 -7.62 18.33 18.49
CA LYS A 39 -8.28 19.12 19.56
C LYS A 39 -9.03 20.32 18.99
N ASP A 40 -8.45 21.05 18.03
CA ASP A 40 -9.10 22.18 17.35
C ASP A 40 -10.38 21.74 16.61
N PHE A 41 -10.35 20.59 15.91
CA PHE A 41 -11.53 20.02 15.27
C PHE A 41 -12.62 19.65 16.29
N ILE A 42 -12.24 19.12 17.45
CA ILE A 42 -13.18 18.83 18.54
C ILE A 42 -13.84 20.12 19.03
N GLN A 43 -13.09 21.20 19.21
CA GLN A 43 -13.61 22.51 19.64
C GLN A 43 -14.54 23.12 18.59
N LYS A 44 -14.25 22.95 17.30
CA LYS A 44 -15.08 23.38 16.17
C LYS A 44 -16.29 22.47 15.90
N ASN A 45 -16.50 21.44 16.70
CA ASN A 45 -17.55 20.43 16.52
C ASN A 45 -17.46 19.66 15.18
N GLU A 46 -16.25 19.52 14.62
CA GLU A 46 -15.95 18.78 13.38
C GLU A 46 -15.51 17.33 13.67
N ARG A 47 -16.13 16.70 14.67
CA ARG A 47 -15.72 15.37 15.16
C ARG A 47 -15.91 14.22 14.15
N ASN A 48 -16.61 14.46 13.04
CA ASN A 48 -16.74 13.50 11.95
C ASN A 48 -15.56 13.51 10.97
N ARG A 49 -14.51 14.30 11.24
CA ARG A 49 -13.33 14.47 10.38
C ARG A 49 -12.02 14.18 11.08
N LEU A 50 -12.06 13.67 12.32
CA LEU A 50 -10.84 13.45 13.10
C LEU A 50 -9.90 12.45 12.42
N ALA A 51 -10.45 11.35 11.87
CA ALA A 51 -9.65 10.36 11.15
C ALA A 51 -8.92 10.94 9.94
N ASP A 52 -9.45 11.96 9.26
CA ASP A 52 -8.76 12.63 8.14
C ASP A 52 -7.41 13.24 8.57
N ARG A 53 -7.21 13.49 9.87
CA ARG A 53 -5.96 14.02 10.42
C ARG A 53 -4.86 12.96 10.56
N LEU A 54 -5.20 11.67 10.50
CA LEU A 54 -4.23 10.58 10.49
C LEU A 54 -3.44 10.54 9.17
N GLY A 55 -4.09 10.87 8.05
CA GLY A 55 -3.48 10.80 6.72
C GLY A 55 -2.58 11.98 6.36
N LEU A 56 -2.88 13.17 6.87
CA LEU A 56 -2.09 14.38 6.60
C LEU A 56 -0.79 14.37 7.42
N LEU A 57 0.33 14.35 6.71
CA LEU A 57 1.70 14.35 7.22
C LEU A 57 2.10 13.10 8.01
N ILE A 58 1.28 12.54 8.91
CA ILE A 58 1.75 11.41 9.73
C ILE A 58 1.95 10.13 8.92
N GLY A 59 1.03 9.77 8.01
CA GLY A 59 1.27 8.65 7.09
C GLY A 59 2.55 8.83 6.27
N VAL A 60 2.86 10.06 5.86
CA VAL A 60 4.10 10.40 5.16
C VAL A 60 5.32 10.26 6.08
N HIS A 61 5.26 10.73 7.32
CA HIS A 61 6.38 10.63 8.26
C HIS A 61 6.62 9.21 8.75
N LEU A 62 5.58 8.43 9.03
CA LEU A 62 5.70 7.00 9.35
C LEU A 62 6.40 6.27 8.22
N GLU A 63 5.93 6.46 6.99
CA GLU A 63 6.46 5.80 5.81
C GLU A 63 7.91 6.21 5.52
N MET A 64 8.18 7.51 5.51
CA MET A 64 9.51 8.03 5.22
C MET A 64 10.52 7.64 6.30
N ASN A 65 10.12 7.70 7.58
CA ASN A 65 10.97 7.30 8.70
C ASN A 65 11.24 5.80 8.67
N ALA A 66 10.20 4.98 8.42
CA ALA A 66 10.36 3.54 8.25
C ALA A 66 11.36 3.22 7.16
N LYS A 67 11.18 3.78 5.95
CA LYS A 67 12.06 3.53 4.81
C LYS A 67 13.49 3.99 5.10
N HIS A 68 13.67 5.18 5.67
CA HIS A 68 14.99 5.65 6.06
C HIS A 68 15.70 4.66 6.98
N ARG A 69 15.04 4.25 8.07
CA ARG A 69 15.60 3.37 9.09
C ARG A 69 15.87 1.96 8.55
N ILE A 70 14.93 1.36 7.82
CA ILE A 70 15.09 0.04 7.19
C ILE A 70 16.27 0.05 6.20
N LEU A 71 16.38 1.07 5.35
CA LEU A 71 17.48 1.20 4.38
C LEU A 71 18.86 1.44 5.01
N ASN A 72 18.89 1.81 6.29
CA ASN A 72 20.10 2.00 7.09
C ASN A 72 20.30 0.88 8.15
N GLY A 73 19.56 -0.23 8.05
CA GLY A 73 19.81 -1.46 8.82
C GLY A 73 18.93 -1.64 10.07
N GLU A 74 18.00 -0.73 10.34
CA GLU A 74 17.08 -0.83 11.47
C GLU A 74 15.78 -1.53 11.06
N SER A 75 15.82 -2.87 10.98
CA SER A 75 14.67 -3.68 10.57
C SER A 75 13.46 -3.57 11.51
N SER A 76 13.64 -3.19 12.78
CA SER A 76 12.52 -2.96 13.71
C SER A 76 11.59 -1.84 13.25
N ALA A 77 12.03 -0.96 12.35
CA ALA A 77 11.21 0.14 11.83
C ALA A 77 10.07 -0.31 10.90
N TRP A 78 9.96 -1.60 10.54
CA TRP A 78 8.75 -2.16 9.90
C TRP A 78 7.47 -1.92 10.74
N ILE A 79 7.60 -1.77 12.07
CA ILE A 79 6.49 -1.43 12.98
C ILE A 79 5.79 -0.11 12.60
N LEU A 80 6.52 0.84 12.00
CA LEU A 80 5.96 2.12 11.57
C LEU A 80 5.09 1.97 10.31
N LEU A 81 5.42 1.03 9.42
CA LEU A 81 4.58 0.69 8.27
C LEU A 81 3.33 -0.06 8.70
N GLU A 82 3.45 -0.95 9.70
CA GLU A 82 2.28 -1.60 10.32
C GLU A 82 1.35 -0.56 10.98
N GLN A 83 1.91 0.38 11.75
CA GLN A 83 1.16 1.53 12.29
C GLN A 83 0.41 2.29 11.18
N GLN A 84 1.08 2.59 10.06
CA GLN A 84 0.46 3.25 8.91
C GLN A 84 -0.74 2.46 8.35
N LEU A 85 -0.70 1.12 8.31
CA LEU A 85 -1.84 0.31 7.88
C LEU A 85 -3.07 0.56 8.77
N PHE A 86 -2.89 0.54 10.08
CA PHE A 86 -3.98 0.76 11.05
C PHE A 86 -4.57 2.18 10.96
N TRP A 87 -3.73 3.15 10.62
CA TRP A 87 -4.18 4.53 10.47
C TRP A 87 -5.00 4.71 9.20
N LEU A 88 -4.52 4.19 8.07
CA LEU A 88 -5.25 4.20 6.81
C LEU A 88 -6.58 3.44 6.93
N ILE A 89 -6.62 2.31 7.65
CA ILE A 89 -7.86 1.57 7.81
C ILE A 89 -8.88 2.29 8.70
N GLN A 90 -8.42 3.00 9.74
CA GLN A 90 -9.32 3.83 10.55
C GLN A 90 -9.91 4.98 9.72
N MET A 91 -9.13 5.58 8.81
CA MET A 91 -9.64 6.58 7.87
C MET A 91 -10.73 6.01 6.96
N ILE A 92 -10.50 4.81 6.40
CA ILE A 92 -11.48 4.12 5.55
C ILE A 92 -12.77 3.82 6.34
N LYS A 93 -12.66 3.31 7.57
CA LYS A 93 -13.81 3.01 8.45
C LYS A 93 -14.63 4.27 8.74
N SER A 94 -13.95 5.39 8.97
CA SER A 94 -14.55 6.64 9.40
C SER A 94 -15.20 7.43 8.28
N ASN A 95 -14.73 7.29 7.03
CA ASN A 95 -15.33 8.03 5.92
C ASN A 95 -15.05 7.42 4.52
N PRO A 96 -15.69 6.30 4.17
CA PRO A 96 -15.41 5.58 2.94
C PRO A 96 -15.93 6.26 1.67
N SER A 97 -16.77 7.29 1.80
CA SER A 97 -17.30 8.02 0.64
C SER A 97 -16.51 9.28 0.29
N ARG A 98 -15.57 9.71 1.15
CA ARG A 98 -14.83 10.97 0.97
C ARG A 98 -13.52 10.85 0.22
N GLY A 99 -13.06 9.65 -0.10
CA GLY A 99 -11.76 9.48 -0.74
C GLY A 99 -10.60 9.88 0.17
N SER A 100 -10.78 9.87 1.50
CA SER A 100 -9.75 10.30 2.47
C SER A 100 -8.48 9.47 2.36
N VAL A 101 -8.60 8.20 1.95
CA VAL A 101 -7.47 7.38 1.48
C VAL A 101 -7.48 7.36 -0.03
N SER A 102 -6.37 7.80 -0.63
CA SER A 102 -6.20 7.82 -2.09
C SER A 102 -6.12 6.41 -2.64
N ASP A 103 -6.70 6.21 -3.82
CA ASP A 103 -6.46 5.05 -4.69
C ASP A 103 -4.98 4.65 -4.77
N ARG A 104 -4.09 5.64 -4.79
CA ARG A 104 -2.63 5.49 -4.84
C ARG A 104 -1.98 4.80 -3.63
N GLN A 105 -2.75 4.52 -2.58
CA GLN A 105 -2.27 3.93 -1.32
C GLN A 105 -2.85 2.52 -1.09
N ILE A 106 -3.89 2.16 -1.82
CA ILE A 106 -4.70 0.95 -1.57
C ILE A 106 -3.90 -0.32 -1.84
N GLY A 107 -3.09 -0.33 -2.90
CA GLY A 107 -2.39 -1.54 -3.35
C GLY A 107 -1.44 -2.10 -2.31
N GLY A 108 -0.60 -1.24 -1.73
CA GLY A 108 0.29 -1.61 -0.64
C GLY A 108 -0.43 -1.90 0.67
N LEU A 109 -1.53 -1.20 0.96
CA LEU A 109 -2.40 -1.50 2.11
C LEU A 109 -2.95 -2.93 2.01
N ILE A 110 -3.55 -3.32 0.88
CA ILE A 110 -4.04 -4.68 0.65
C ILE A 110 -2.87 -5.69 0.72
N GLY A 111 -1.77 -5.41 0.03
CA GLY A 111 -0.65 -6.33 -0.09
C GLY A 111 0.03 -6.65 1.24
N LEU A 112 0.38 -5.63 2.02
CA LEU A 112 1.01 -5.82 3.33
C LEU A 112 0.04 -6.40 4.36
N SER A 113 -1.23 -5.99 4.36
CA SER A 113 -2.25 -6.61 5.23
C SER A 113 -2.40 -8.10 4.94
N LEU A 114 -2.40 -8.51 3.66
CA LEU A 114 -2.44 -9.91 3.28
C LEU A 114 -1.19 -10.67 3.74
N LEU A 115 0.01 -10.12 3.49
CA LEU A 115 1.27 -10.76 3.86
C LEU A 115 1.46 -10.92 5.37
N TRP A 116 0.96 -9.98 6.17
CA TRP A 116 1.00 -10.05 7.63
C TRP A 116 -0.23 -10.73 8.26
N GLY A 117 -1.13 -11.30 7.46
CA GLY A 117 -2.29 -12.04 7.97
C GLY A 117 -3.33 -11.17 8.68
N TYR A 118 -3.47 -9.92 8.27
CA TYR A 118 -4.58 -9.02 8.62
C TYR A 118 -5.70 -9.12 7.59
N GLU A 119 -6.34 -10.30 7.52
CA GLU A 119 -7.35 -10.61 6.51
C GLU A 119 -8.56 -9.68 6.58
N ASP A 120 -8.94 -9.23 7.77
CA ASP A 120 -10.03 -8.27 8.02
C ASP A 120 -9.72 -6.87 7.47
N ILE A 121 -8.48 -6.41 7.64
CA ILE A 121 -8.00 -5.15 7.07
C ILE A 121 -7.92 -5.26 5.54
N ALA A 122 -7.38 -6.36 5.02
CA ALA A 122 -7.29 -6.60 3.58
C ALA A 122 -8.69 -6.64 2.94
N GLU A 123 -9.65 -7.31 3.58
CA GLU A 123 -11.05 -7.36 3.11
C GLU A 123 -11.71 -5.99 3.08
N LEU A 124 -11.50 -5.18 4.12
CA LEU A 124 -12.09 -3.85 4.17
C LEU A 124 -11.47 -2.92 3.12
N ALA A 125 -10.15 -2.99 2.93
CA ALA A 125 -9.46 -2.23 1.89
C ALA A 125 -9.89 -2.67 0.48
N ASP A 126 -10.07 -3.96 0.23
CA ASP A 126 -10.60 -4.51 -1.02
C ASP A 126 -12.03 -4.04 -1.32
N LYS A 127 -12.92 -4.04 -0.32
CA LYS A 127 -14.29 -3.50 -0.46
C LYS A 127 -14.28 -2.01 -0.79
N TYR A 128 -13.43 -1.24 -0.12
CA TYR A 128 -13.25 0.18 -0.39
C TYR A 128 -12.77 0.43 -1.83
N ALA A 129 -11.75 -0.33 -2.26
CA ALA A 129 -11.15 -0.26 -3.59
C ALA A 129 -12.14 -0.64 -4.69
N THR A 130 -12.83 -1.77 -4.54
CA THR A 130 -13.83 -2.26 -5.49
C THR A 130 -14.94 -1.22 -5.68
N ASN A 131 -15.46 -0.65 -4.60
CA ASN A 131 -16.47 0.40 -4.66
C ASN A 131 -15.99 1.66 -5.41
N MET A 132 -14.70 1.97 -5.34
CA MET A 132 -14.09 3.09 -6.06
C MET A 132 -13.92 2.77 -7.55
N PHE A 133 -13.31 1.63 -7.87
CA PHE A 133 -12.95 1.27 -9.24
C PHE A 133 -14.15 0.93 -10.12
N THR A 134 -15.19 0.34 -9.52
CA THR A 134 -16.41 0.00 -10.27
C THR A 134 -17.24 1.22 -10.66
N LYS A 135 -17.07 2.36 -9.96
CA LYS A 135 -17.80 3.61 -10.27
C LYS A 135 -17.22 4.39 -11.45
N ASP A 136 -15.94 4.21 -11.77
CA ASP A 136 -15.24 4.98 -12.80
C ASP A 136 -14.26 4.10 -13.60
N ARG A 137 -14.79 3.03 -14.22
CA ARG A 137 -13.96 1.99 -14.86
C ARG A 137 -12.97 2.57 -15.89
N ASP A 138 -13.44 3.50 -16.72
CA ASP A 138 -12.65 4.13 -17.79
C ASP A 138 -11.42 4.87 -17.24
N PHE A 139 -11.56 5.59 -16.11
CA PHE A 139 -10.42 6.25 -15.47
C PHE A 139 -9.36 5.24 -14.97
N TYR A 140 -9.82 4.14 -14.35
CA TYR A 140 -8.95 3.15 -13.72
C TYR A 140 -8.29 2.19 -14.72
N GLU A 141 -8.86 2.01 -15.91
CA GLU A 141 -8.25 1.28 -17.03
C GLU A 141 -6.92 1.91 -17.48
N GLU A 142 -6.82 3.24 -17.47
CA GLU A 142 -5.66 3.94 -18.04
C GLU A 142 -4.64 4.46 -16.99
N ASN A 143 -5.09 4.78 -15.76
CA ASN A 143 -4.29 5.61 -14.84
C ASN A 143 -3.83 4.92 -13.56
N LYS A 144 -4.43 3.77 -13.19
CA LYS A 144 -4.36 3.17 -11.84
C LYS A 144 -4.33 1.63 -11.85
N THR A 145 -3.70 1.05 -12.86
CA THR A 145 -3.72 -0.40 -13.13
C THR A 145 -3.05 -1.25 -12.06
N HIS A 146 -2.06 -0.74 -11.32
CA HIS A 146 -1.41 -1.41 -10.19
C HIS A 146 -2.39 -1.66 -9.04
N HIS A 147 -3.18 -0.66 -8.65
CA HIS A 147 -4.11 -0.79 -7.53
C HIS A 147 -5.32 -1.66 -7.87
N VAL A 148 -5.77 -1.60 -9.13
CA VAL A 148 -6.73 -2.55 -9.71
C VAL A 148 -6.19 -3.97 -9.62
N PHE A 149 -4.94 -4.18 -10.05
CA PHE A 149 -4.32 -5.50 -9.99
C PHE A 149 -4.25 -6.05 -8.57
N MET A 150 -3.80 -5.25 -7.59
CA MET A 150 -3.72 -5.69 -6.20
C MET A 150 -5.08 -6.07 -5.60
N THR A 151 -6.14 -5.32 -5.95
CA THR A 151 -7.53 -5.64 -5.56
C THR A 151 -7.97 -6.96 -6.17
N CYS A 152 -7.75 -7.14 -7.47
CA CYS A 152 -8.07 -8.39 -8.17
C CYS A 152 -7.25 -9.59 -7.64
N LEU A 153 -5.99 -9.36 -7.27
CA LEU A 153 -5.10 -10.37 -6.73
C LEU A 153 -5.55 -10.84 -5.34
N TYR A 154 -6.03 -9.93 -4.49
CA TYR A 154 -6.66 -10.30 -3.22
C TYR A 154 -7.94 -11.12 -3.43
N HIS A 155 -8.79 -10.71 -4.39
CA HIS A 155 -9.98 -11.50 -4.75
C HIS A 155 -9.61 -12.93 -5.18
N LYS A 156 -8.57 -13.08 -5.99
CA LYS A 156 -8.02 -14.40 -6.36
C LYS A 156 -7.50 -15.18 -5.16
N TRP A 157 -6.76 -14.54 -4.25
CA TRP A 157 -6.33 -15.20 -3.02
C TRP A 157 -7.51 -15.76 -2.22
N LYS A 158 -8.61 -15.00 -2.15
CA LYS A 158 -9.81 -15.35 -1.37
C LYS A 158 -10.67 -16.43 -2.03
N THR A 159 -10.85 -16.36 -3.35
CA THR A 159 -11.84 -17.17 -4.09
C THR A 159 -11.23 -18.25 -4.98
N GLY A 160 -9.96 -18.10 -5.37
CA GLY A 160 -9.28 -18.91 -6.39
C GLY A 160 -9.30 -18.30 -7.79
N ASP A 161 -10.24 -17.40 -8.07
CA ASP A 161 -10.52 -16.89 -9.42
C ASP A 161 -10.19 -15.39 -9.54
N MET A 162 -9.86 -14.94 -10.76
CA MET A 162 -9.76 -13.51 -11.04
C MET A 162 -11.16 -12.90 -11.21
N PRO A 163 -11.46 -11.74 -10.60
CA PRO A 163 -12.77 -11.11 -10.73
C PRO A 163 -12.95 -10.47 -12.11
N GLU A 164 -14.20 -10.21 -12.52
CA GLU A 164 -14.54 -9.50 -13.76
C GLU A 164 -13.85 -8.13 -13.86
N LEU A 165 -13.64 -7.44 -12.73
CA LEU A 165 -12.91 -6.17 -12.68
C LEU A 165 -11.54 -6.25 -13.36
N PHE A 166 -10.89 -7.42 -13.35
CA PHE A 166 -9.57 -7.59 -13.98
C PHE A 166 -9.59 -7.39 -15.50
N THR A 167 -10.75 -7.57 -16.16
CA THR A 167 -10.87 -7.42 -17.61
C THR A 167 -10.81 -5.97 -18.08
N ILE A 168 -10.79 -4.98 -17.16
CA ILE A 168 -10.56 -3.58 -17.53
C ILE A 168 -9.11 -3.34 -17.96
N LEU A 169 -8.18 -4.26 -17.64
CA LEU A 169 -6.79 -4.10 -18.06
C LEU A 169 -6.62 -4.56 -19.51
N PRO A 170 -5.95 -3.77 -20.37
CA PRO A 170 -5.69 -4.14 -21.76
C PRO A 170 -5.01 -5.51 -21.88
N GLU A 171 -5.36 -6.29 -22.90
CA GLU A 171 -4.88 -7.67 -23.06
C GLU A 171 -3.36 -7.85 -23.07
N ASP A 172 -2.63 -6.83 -23.55
CA ASP A 172 -1.17 -6.80 -23.64
C ASP A 172 -0.49 -6.20 -22.39
N HIS A 173 -1.28 -5.77 -21.40
CA HIS A 173 -0.81 -5.24 -20.13
C HIS A 173 -0.01 -6.30 -19.36
N VAL A 174 1.01 -5.87 -18.60
CA VAL A 174 1.94 -6.77 -17.88
C VAL A 174 1.21 -7.75 -16.95
N TYR A 175 0.17 -7.26 -16.26
CA TYR A 175 -0.66 -8.08 -15.37
C TYR A 175 -1.44 -9.16 -16.12
N GLN A 176 -1.99 -8.86 -17.30
CA GLN A 176 -2.68 -9.86 -18.13
C GLN A 176 -1.71 -10.95 -18.59
N LYS A 177 -0.51 -10.56 -19.06
CA LYS A 177 0.54 -11.51 -19.46
C LYS A 177 0.97 -12.42 -18.31
N LEU A 178 1.20 -11.84 -17.13
CA LEU A 178 1.52 -12.58 -15.91
C LEU A 178 0.44 -13.63 -15.61
N MET A 179 -0.83 -13.23 -15.57
CA MET A 179 -1.95 -14.13 -15.25
C MET A 179 -2.18 -15.20 -16.32
N ARG A 180 -1.95 -14.91 -17.61
CA ARG A 180 -1.99 -15.93 -18.68
C ARG A 180 -0.93 -17.02 -18.49
N SER A 181 0.24 -16.65 -17.96
CA SER A 181 1.31 -17.60 -17.62
C SER A 181 1.20 -18.21 -16.22
N TRP A 182 0.10 -18.01 -15.49
CA TRP A 182 0.02 -18.39 -14.08
C TRP A 182 0.33 -19.87 -13.82
N SER A 183 -0.17 -20.79 -14.64
CA SER A 183 0.16 -22.22 -14.44
C SER A 183 1.45 -22.67 -15.16
N ASP A 184 2.00 -21.85 -16.07
CA ASP A 184 3.15 -22.20 -16.92
C ASP A 184 4.44 -21.50 -16.46
N THR A 185 5.30 -22.27 -15.80
CA THR A 185 6.56 -21.75 -15.25
C THR A 185 7.58 -21.28 -16.30
N SER A 186 7.44 -21.67 -17.58
CA SER A 186 8.42 -21.33 -18.61
C SER A 186 8.44 -19.83 -18.92
N ASN A 187 7.26 -19.23 -19.07
CA ASN A 187 7.09 -17.80 -19.32
C ASN A 187 6.89 -16.98 -18.04
N PHE A 188 6.45 -17.61 -16.95
CA PHE A 188 6.13 -16.91 -15.70
C PHE A 188 7.34 -16.17 -15.10
N ARG A 189 8.56 -16.71 -15.24
CA ARG A 189 9.78 -16.04 -14.77
C ARG A 189 10.00 -14.70 -15.46
N GLU A 190 9.81 -14.63 -16.77
CA GLU A 190 9.98 -13.39 -17.53
C GLU A 190 8.89 -12.38 -17.18
N HIS A 191 7.64 -12.82 -17.08
CA HIS A 191 6.54 -11.93 -16.68
C HIS A 191 6.65 -11.44 -15.22
N LEU A 192 7.23 -12.24 -14.31
CA LEU A 192 7.56 -11.75 -12.96
C LEU A 192 8.64 -10.67 -12.98
N TYR A 193 9.63 -10.80 -13.88
CA TYR A 193 10.63 -9.75 -14.04
C TYR A 193 9.98 -8.47 -14.57
N GLU A 194 9.11 -8.58 -15.58
CA GLU A 194 8.35 -7.46 -16.13
C GLU A 194 7.42 -6.81 -15.10
N LEU A 195 6.82 -7.60 -14.21
CA LEU A 195 6.05 -7.10 -13.07
C LEU A 195 6.89 -6.18 -12.19
N CYS A 196 8.09 -6.59 -11.80
CA CYS A 196 8.97 -5.76 -10.98
C CYS A 196 9.43 -4.48 -11.71
N ASP A 197 9.68 -4.59 -13.01
CA ASP A 197 9.96 -3.44 -13.87
C ASP A 197 8.77 -2.46 -13.93
N PHE A 198 7.54 -3.00 -13.99
CA PHE A 198 6.32 -2.22 -13.99
C PHE A 198 5.99 -1.61 -12.62
N HIS A 199 6.31 -2.28 -11.52
CA HIS A 199 6.23 -1.72 -10.18
C HIS A 199 7.13 -0.48 -10.05
N ILE A 200 8.39 -0.58 -10.53
CA ILE A 200 9.30 0.58 -10.61
C ILE A 200 8.74 1.68 -11.51
N TYR A 201 8.14 1.34 -12.65
CA TYR A 201 7.48 2.33 -13.49
C TYR A 201 6.32 3.02 -12.76
N SER A 202 5.54 2.27 -11.99
CA SER A 202 4.36 2.74 -11.28
C SER A 202 4.68 3.61 -10.07
N LEU A 203 5.79 3.39 -9.36
CA LEU A 203 6.26 4.30 -8.31
C LEU A 203 6.90 5.59 -8.84
N SER A 204 7.32 5.62 -10.11
CA SER A 204 8.18 6.70 -10.60
C SER A 204 7.38 7.89 -11.12
N ASP A 205 7.73 9.09 -10.66
CA ASP A 205 7.40 10.33 -11.38
C ASP A 205 8.28 10.45 -12.64
N THR A 206 7.63 10.57 -13.79
CA THR A 206 8.29 10.74 -15.10
C THR A 206 7.81 12.03 -15.76
N PRO A 207 8.51 12.54 -16.78
CA PRO A 207 8.04 13.73 -17.52
C PRO A 207 6.64 13.61 -18.13
N TYR A 208 6.10 12.39 -18.24
CA TYR A 208 4.85 12.10 -18.95
C TYR A 208 3.78 11.44 -18.06
N LYS A 209 4.11 11.07 -16.82
CA LYS A 209 3.21 10.38 -15.88
C LYS A 209 3.62 10.72 -14.46
N LEU A 210 2.63 11.02 -13.62
CA LEU A 210 2.79 11.04 -12.17
C LEU A 210 2.80 9.62 -11.63
N SER A 211 3.58 9.41 -10.59
CA SER A 211 3.61 8.19 -9.80
C SER A 211 2.19 7.72 -9.49
N GLU A 212 1.97 6.43 -9.66
CA GLU A 212 0.73 5.77 -9.36
C GLU A 212 0.73 5.29 -7.92
N ILE A 213 1.80 4.61 -7.52
CA ILE A 213 1.98 4.15 -6.14
C ILE A 213 2.50 5.34 -5.32
N LEU A 214 1.70 5.83 -4.37
CA LEU A 214 2.09 6.92 -3.46
C LEU A 214 2.67 6.40 -2.15
N SER A 215 2.06 5.34 -1.62
CA SER A 215 2.48 4.69 -0.38
C SER A 215 2.97 3.27 -0.64
N PHE A 216 3.94 2.83 0.14
CA PHE A 216 4.59 1.52 0.06
C PHE A 216 5.36 1.26 -1.24
N ASP A 217 5.66 2.32 -1.98
CA ASP A 217 6.13 2.33 -3.37
C ASP A 217 7.44 1.57 -3.67
N CYS A 218 8.40 1.53 -2.75
CA CYS A 218 9.66 0.78 -2.91
C CYS A 218 9.62 -0.62 -2.29
N ILE A 219 8.45 -1.09 -1.84
CA ILE A 219 8.27 -2.39 -1.20
C ILE A 219 7.61 -3.32 -2.22
N PRO A 220 8.25 -4.45 -2.60
CA PRO A 220 7.73 -5.39 -3.61
C PRO A 220 6.62 -6.30 -3.07
N TYR A 221 5.60 -5.72 -2.43
CA TYR A 221 4.48 -6.46 -1.84
C TYR A 221 3.69 -7.26 -2.87
N ASP A 222 3.59 -6.79 -4.12
CA ASP A 222 2.90 -7.45 -5.21
C ASP A 222 3.56 -8.78 -5.60
N TYR A 223 4.89 -8.78 -5.79
CA TYR A 223 5.69 -9.98 -6.01
C TYR A 223 5.48 -11.01 -4.89
N TYR A 224 5.51 -10.56 -3.64
CA TYR A 224 5.34 -11.46 -2.50
C TYR A 224 3.91 -11.98 -2.33
N CYS A 225 2.90 -11.17 -2.65
CA CYS A 225 1.50 -11.62 -2.69
C CYS A 225 1.31 -12.69 -3.76
N ILE A 226 1.90 -12.51 -4.95
CA ILE A 226 1.88 -13.54 -6.00
C ILE A 226 2.51 -14.83 -5.49
N ARG A 227 3.68 -14.76 -4.85
CA ARG A 227 4.35 -15.94 -4.27
C ARG A 227 3.44 -16.64 -3.26
N LEU A 228 2.82 -15.89 -2.35
CA LEU A 228 1.89 -16.41 -1.34
C LEU A 228 0.70 -17.14 -1.97
N ILE A 229 0.08 -16.56 -3.01
CA ILE A 229 -1.10 -17.14 -3.67
C ILE A 229 -0.70 -18.41 -4.43
N ARG A 230 0.42 -18.38 -5.14
CA ARG A 230 0.94 -19.56 -5.85
C ARG A 230 1.25 -20.70 -4.90
N GLU A 231 1.88 -20.40 -3.77
CA GLU A 231 2.17 -21.39 -2.74
C GLU A 231 0.87 -22.03 -2.21
N LYS A 232 -0.17 -21.21 -1.94
CA LYS A 232 -1.50 -21.70 -1.57
C LYS A 232 -2.12 -22.63 -2.63
N GLU A 233 -1.84 -22.39 -3.90
CA GLU A 233 -2.32 -23.18 -5.04
C GLU A 233 -1.41 -24.38 -5.39
N GLY A 234 -0.33 -24.61 -4.62
CA GLY A 234 0.64 -25.68 -4.89
C GLY A 234 1.54 -25.42 -6.10
N LEU A 235 1.63 -24.17 -6.56
CA LEU A 235 2.44 -23.75 -7.70
C LEU A 235 3.80 -23.21 -7.24
N ALA A 236 4.87 -23.67 -7.89
CA ALA A 236 6.21 -23.12 -7.66
C ALA A 236 6.32 -21.68 -8.22
N THR A 237 6.99 -20.79 -7.49
CA THR A 237 7.33 -19.44 -7.95
C THR A 237 8.82 -19.39 -8.29
N PRO A 238 9.22 -19.09 -9.54
CA PRO A 238 10.63 -19.02 -9.90
C PRO A 238 11.29 -17.81 -9.25
N ASN A 239 12.49 -18.00 -8.71
CA ASN A 239 13.30 -16.91 -8.20
C ASN A 239 13.80 -16.02 -9.35
N ILE A 240 13.74 -14.71 -9.19
CA ILE A 240 14.30 -13.74 -10.14
C ILE A 240 15.30 -12.82 -9.43
N GLU A 241 16.31 -12.36 -10.18
CA GLU A 241 17.28 -11.37 -9.70
C GLU A 241 16.90 -10.00 -10.26
N HIS A 242 16.27 -9.17 -9.45
CA HIS A 242 15.80 -7.85 -9.86
C HIS A 242 16.16 -6.78 -8.80
N PRO A 243 16.57 -5.56 -9.20
CA PRO A 243 16.98 -4.52 -8.24
C PRO A 243 15.94 -4.23 -7.15
N LEU A 244 14.65 -4.20 -7.50
CA LEU A 244 13.56 -4.01 -6.54
C LEU A 244 13.57 -5.05 -5.39
N LEU A 245 13.99 -6.30 -5.69
CA LEU A 245 14.00 -7.41 -4.73
C LEU A 245 15.33 -7.53 -3.96
N GLN A 246 16.31 -6.69 -4.27
CA GLN A 246 17.66 -6.73 -3.69
C GLN A 246 17.90 -5.59 -2.69
N THR A 247 16.83 -5.03 -2.13
CA THR A 247 16.89 -3.93 -1.18
C THR A 247 16.45 -4.38 0.21
N PRO A 248 16.86 -3.68 1.30
CA PRO A 248 16.32 -3.94 2.63
C PRO A 248 14.78 -3.83 2.71
N LEU A 249 14.16 -3.03 1.84
CA LEU A 249 12.70 -2.92 1.75
C LEU A 249 12.04 -4.14 1.10
N ALA A 250 12.81 -5.01 0.43
CA ALA A 250 12.34 -6.31 -0.03
C ALA A 250 12.36 -7.38 1.08
N GLU A 251 12.96 -7.10 2.24
CA GLU A 251 12.99 -8.02 3.39
C GLU A 251 11.74 -7.83 4.27
N ILE A 252 10.56 -8.04 3.68
CA ILE A 252 9.28 -7.94 4.39
C ILE A 252 9.25 -9.01 5.50
N PRO A 253 8.98 -8.64 6.77
CA PRO A 253 8.85 -9.60 7.86
C PRO A 253 7.77 -10.64 7.56
N LYS A 254 8.06 -11.90 7.89
CA LYS A 254 7.08 -13.00 7.75
C LYS A 254 5.95 -12.87 8.78
N ASP A 255 6.32 -12.46 9.99
CA ASP A 255 5.40 -12.21 11.09
C ASP A 255 5.05 -10.72 11.18
N LYS A 256 3.96 -10.42 11.88
CA LYS A 256 3.52 -9.06 12.19
C LYS A 256 4.66 -8.26 12.87
N PRO A 257 5.01 -7.06 12.41
CA PRO A 257 6.09 -6.25 13.00
C PRO A 257 5.94 -5.91 14.49
N GLY A 258 4.74 -5.97 15.06
CA GLY A 258 4.47 -5.89 16.50
C GLY A 258 3.88 -4.58 17.00
N TYR A 259 3.27 -3.78 16.15
CA TYR A 259 2.57 -2.54 16.51
C TYR A 259 1.34 -2.85 17.39
N ASN A 260 1.28 -2.18 18.56
CA ASN A 260 0.16 -2.28 19.48
C ASN A 260 -0.79 -1.09 19.32
N ILE A 261 -1.99 -1.35 18.82
CA ILE A 261 -3.03 -0.33 18.62
C ILE A 261 -3.50 0.31 19.94
N ASP A 262 -3.49 -0.42 21.05
CA ASP A 262 -3.98 0.07 22.35
C ASP A 262 -3.01 1.06 22.99
N GLU A 263 -1.75 1.06 22.56
CA GLU A 263 -0.70 1.97 23.02
C GLU A 263 -0.54 3.21 22.13
N ASP A 264 -1.20 3.28 20.97
CA ASP A 264 -1.14 4.44 20.09
C ASP A 264 -2.08 5.55 20.59
N GLU A 265 -1.52 6.49 21.35
CA GLU A 265 -2.24 7.62 21.91
C GLU A 265 -3.00 8.45 20.86
N ILE A 266 -2.44 8.66 19.66
CA ILE A 266 -3.08 9.47 18.62
C ILE A 266 -4.28 8.73 18.05
N LEU A 267 -4.09 7.48 17.67
CA LEU A 267 -5.15 6.66 17.10
C LEU A 267 -6.27 6.43 18.13
N GLN A 268 -5.92 6.11 19.37
CA GLN A 268 -6.89 5.96 20.46
C GLN A 268 -7.65 7.26 20.72
N PHE A 269 -6.97 8.41 20.72
CA PHE A 269 -7.63 9.70 20.89
C PHE A 269 -8.63 10.00 19.77
N VAL A 270 -8.31 9.66 18.51
CA VAL A 270 -9.24 9.74 17.39
C VAL A 270 -10.44 8.82 17.60
N ILE A 271 -10.22 7.53 17.87
CA ILE A 271 -11.28 6.52 18.04
C ILE A 271 -12.26 6.92 19.16
N GLN A 272 -11.75 7.45 20.27
CA GLN A 272 -12.57 7.84 21.42
C GLN A 272 -13.40 9.10 21.19
N ASN A 273 -12.94 10.01 20.32
CA ASN A 273 -13.56 11.33 20.14
C ASN A 273 -14.32 11.50 18.82
N GLU A 274 -14.09 10.62 17.85
CA GLU A 274 -14.78 10.67 16.57
C GLU A 274 -16.28 10.48 16.72
N LYS A 275 -17.05 11.25 15.96
CA LYS A 275 -18.51 11.11 15.85
C LYS A 275 -18.86 10.97 14.39
N VAL A 276 -18.71 9.77 13.87
CA VAL A 276 -19.03 9.44 12.48
C VAL A 276 -20.51 9.05 12.38
N PRO A 277 -21.33 9.77 11.60
CA PRO A 277 -22.70 9.36 11.30
C PRO A 277 -22.74 7.99 10.64
N ASP A 278 -23.77 7.18 10.89
CA ASP A 278 -23.84 5.84 10.30
C ASP A 278 -23.87 5.85 8.76
N SER A 279 -24.38 6.93 8.15
CA SER A 279 -24.32 7.15 6.70
C SER A 279 -22.90 7.32 6.13
N GLN A 280 -21.91 7.51 7.00
CA GLN A 280 -20.49 7.69 6.67
C GLN A 280 -19.63 6.51 7.13
N ARG A 281 -20.20 5.40 7.60
CA ARG A 281 -19.43 4.22 8.00
C ARG A 281 -19.50 3.15 6.92
N MET A 282 -18.37 2.47 6.66
CA MET A 282 -18.47 1.07 6.21
C MET A 282 -18.78 0.27 7.45
N ILE A 283 -19.92 -0.43 7.42
CA ILE A 283 -20.53 -1.13 8.56
C ILE A 283 -19.49 -1.99 9.32
N ARG A 284 -19.66 -2.01 10.65
CA ARG A 284 -18.85 -2.72 11.66
C ARG A 284 -18.52 -4.17 11.30
#